data_AF-A0A9E3DKR2-F1
#
_entry.id   AF-A0A9E3DKR2-F1
#
_cell.length_a   1.000
_cell.length_b   1.000
_cell.length_c   1.000
_cell.angle_alpha   90.00
_cell.angle_beta   90.00
_cell.angle_gamma   90.00
#
_symmetry.space_group_name_H-M   'P 1'
#
loop_
_entity.id
_entity.type
_entity.pdbx_description
1 polymer ?
#
loop_
_entity_poly.entity_id
_entity_poly.type
_entity_poly.pdbx_seq_one_letter_code
_entity_poly.pdbx_strand_id
1 'polypeptide(L)'
;MAVTLCVPPRAGELYAPVRFLVRQDSVVMELTARHRITSVEWDDSERAVAMVVEITDPQTARPVDVRIDVVEAGAARADPRTRMIGTVTRDGRQFDVVGTYLGVVADEN
;
A
#
# COMPACT_ATOMS: atom_id res chain seq x y z
N MET A 1 -5.97 -5.77 9.89
CA MET A 1 -6.08 -4.44 10.54
C MET A 1 -5.90 -3.40 9.46
N ALA A 2 -6.65 -2.30 9.47
CA ALA A 2 -6.55 -1.30 8.43
C ALA A 2 -5.36 -0.36 8.66
N VAL A 3 -4.62 -0.01 7.60
CA VAL A 3 -3.37 0.76 7.67
C VAL A 3 -3.46 1.98 6.76
N THR A 4 -2.84 3.09 7.18
CA THR A 4 -2.64 4.27 6.34
C THR A 4 -1.17 4.65 6.35
N LEU A 5 -0.65 5.08 5.20
CA LEU A 5 0.77 5.40 5.03
C LEU A 5 1.05 6.91 5.11
N CYS A 6 0.05 7.76 4.88
CA CYS A 6 0.21 9.22 4.87
C CYS A 6 -0.69 9.89 5.92
N VAL A 7 -1.95 10.20 5.59
CA VAL A 7 -2.89 10.84 6.51
C VAL A 7 -4.13 9.96 6.73
N PRO A 8 -4.55 9.71 7.98
CA PRO A 8 -5.81 9.02 8.24
C PRO A 8 -7.01 9.74 7.61
N PRO A 9 -7.94 9.01 6.98
CA PRO A 9 -9.14 9.58 6.41
C PRO A 9 -10.12 10.02 7.51
N ARG A 10 -10.88 11.08 7.23
CA ARG A 10 -11.99 11.57 8.07
C ARG A 10 -13.20 10.64 7.91
N ALA A 11 -14.12 10.71 8.86
CA ALA A 11 -15.38 9.97 8.77
C ALA A 11 -16.15 10.36 7.51
N GLY A 12 -16.55 9.38 6.70
CA GLY A 12 -17.31 9.57 5.46
C GLY A 12 -16.50 10.06 4.26
N GLU A 13 -15.17 10.16 4.34
CA GLU A 13 -14.34 10.73 3.26
C GLU A 13 -13.93 9.72 2.18
N LEU A 14 -13.92 8.43 2.50
CA LEU A 14 -13.50 7.38 1.57
C LEU A 14 -14.65 7.02 0.65
N TYR A 15 -14.36 6.88 -0.64
CA TYR A 15 -15.37 6.72 -1.67
C TYR A 15 -15.46 5.28 -2.20
N ALA A 16 -14.33 4.75 -2.69
CA ALA A 16 -14.30 3.44 -3.32
C ALA A 16 -13.05 2.63 -2.93
N PRO A 17 -13.20 1.31 -2.72
CA PRO A 17 -12.06 0.40 -2.66
C PRO A 17 -11.49 0.20 -4.07
N VAL A 18 -10.18 0.31 -4.18
CA VAL A 18 -9.41 0.00 -5.40
C VAL A 18 -8.50 -1.19 -5.11
N ARG A 19 -8.48 -2.15 -6.03
CA ARG A 19 -7.60 -3.33 -5.97
C ARG A 19 -6.34 -3.04 -6.78
N PHE A 20 -5.19 -3.03 -6.12
CA PHE A 20 -3.88 -2.90 -6.75
C PHE A 20 -3.18 -4.26 -6.76
N LEU A 21 -2.49 -4.58 -7.86
CA LEU A 21 -1.68 -5.78 -7.99
C LEU A 21 -0.20 -5.41 -7.89
N VAL A 22 0.43 -5.79 -6.79
CA VAL A 22 1.87 -5.64 -6.56
C VAL A 22 2.57 -6.88 -7.11
N ARG A 23 3.08 -6.76 -8.34
CA ARG A 23 3.69 -7.86 -9.10
C ARG A 23 5.19 -8.03 -8.88
N GLN A 24 5.82 -7.03 -8.27
CA GLN A 24 7.25 -7.00 -7.98
C GLN A 24 7.45 -7.00 -6.46
N ASP A 25 8.61 -7.46 -6.00
CA ASP A 25 8.94 -7.44 -4.57
C ASP A 25 9.11 -6.01 -4.03
N SER A 26 9.25 -5.01 -4.90
CA SER A 26 9.23 -3.59 -4.57
C SER A 26 8.59 -2.80 -5.71
N VAL A 27 7.64 -1.92 -5.40
CA VAL A 27 7.00 -1.03 -6.37
C VAL A 27 6.75 0.34 -5.76
N VAL A 28 7.01 1.40 -6.53
CA VAL A 28 6.55 2.76 -6.22
C VAL A 28 5.24 2.99 -6.95
N MET A 29 4.25 3.49 -6.23
CA MET A 29 2.94 3.79 -6.76
C MET A 29 2.33 5.02 -6.09
N GLU A 30 1.37 5.63 -6.76
CA GLU A 30 0.62 6.76 -6.22
C GLU A 30 -0.62 6.30 -5.46
N LEU A 31 -0.87 6.94 -4.33
CA LEU A 31 -2.15 6.89 -3.62
C LEU A 31 -2.63 8.30 -3.32
N THR A 32 -3.91 8.46 -3.00
CA THR A 32 -4.38 9.72 -2.42
C THR A 32 -3.79 9.90 -1.02
N ALA A 33 -3.47 11.15 -0.65
CA ALA A 33 -2.87 11.47 0.65
C ALA A 33 -3.70 10.93 1.84
N ARG A 34 -5.02 10.84 1.66
CA ARG A 34 -5.93 10.18 2.59
C ARG A 34 -6.41 8.88 1.97
N HIS A 35 -6.04 7.78 2.60
CA HIS A 35 -6.39 6.43 2.17
C HIS A 35 -6.41 5.47 3.36
N ARG A 36 -6.99 4.30 3.14
CA ARG A 36 -6.99 3.19 4.08
C ARG A 36 -6.79 1.87 3.34
N ILE A 37 -5.66 1.23 3.58
CA ILE A 37 -5.39 -0.13 3.11
C ILE A 37 -6.15 -1.09 4.03
N THR A 38 -7.08 -1.87 3.47
CA THR A 38 -7.99 -2.72 4.23
C THR A 38 -7.58 -4.19 4.22
N SER A 39 -6.93 -4.64 3.14
CA SER A 39 -6.43 -6.00 3.03
C SER A 39 -5.24 -6.12 2.10
N VAL A 40 -4.43 -7.15 2.35
CA VAL A 40 -3.44 -7.69 1.44
C VAL A 40 -3.64 -9.20 1.40
N GLU A 41 -3.63 -9.77 0.21
CA GLU A 41 -3.73 -11.21 -0.01
C GLU A 41 -2.83 -11.62 -1.17
N TRP A 42 -2.34 -12.85 -1.15
CA TRP A 42 -1.72 -13.43 -2.34
C TRP A 42 -2.84 -13.86 -3.29
N ASP A 43 -2.78 -13.39 -4.53
CA ASP A 43 -3.68 -13.78 -5.60
C ASP A 43 -2.98 -14.81 -6.49
N ASP A 44 -3.39 -16.08 -6.39
CA ASP A 44 -2.80 -17.17 -7.16
C ASP A 44 -3.05 -17.04 -8.66
N SER A 45 -4.20 -16.47 -9.05
CA SER A 45 -4.56 -16.31 -10.46
C SER A 45 -3.71 -15.23 -11.13
N GLU A 46 -3.48 -14.14 -10.40
CA GLU A 46 -2.66 -13.03 -10.86
C GLU A 46 -1.18 -13.24 -10.56
N ARG A 47 -0.82 -14.19 -9.70
CA ARG A 47 0.53 -14.41 -9.16
C ARG A 47 1.13 -13.12 -8.60
N ALA A 48 0.35 -12.40 -7.81
CA ALA A 48 0.71 -11.09 -7.27
C ALA A 48 0.10 -10.87 -5.89
N VAL A 49 0.64 -9.90 -5.14
CA VAL A 49 -0.05 -9.43 -3.93
C VAL A 49 -1.18 -8.50 -4.37
N ALA A 50 -2.42 -8.88 -4.05
CA ALA A 50 -3.57 -8.02 -4.20
C ALA A 50 -3.75 -7.19 -2.93
N MET A 51 -3.66 -5.87 -3.08
CA MET A 51 -3.86 -4.90 -2.01
C MET A 51 -5.15 -4.12 -2.27
N VAL A 52 -6.06 -4.15 -1.29
CA VAL A 52 -7.31 -3.37 -1.37
C VAL A 52 -7.15 -2.09 -0.57
N VAL A 53 -7.40 -0.96 -1.22
CA VAL A 53 -7.23 0.37 -0.65
C VAL A 53 -8.50 1.18 -0.86
N GLU A 54 -9.12 1.60 0.23
CA GLU A 54 -10.13 2.65 0.22
C GLU A 54 -9.43 4.00 0.04
N ILE A 55 -9.82 4.76 -0.98
CA ILE A 55 -9.23 6.07 -1.29
C ILE A 55 -10.29 7.18 -1.28
N THR A 56 -9.83 8.41 -1.07
CA THR A 56 -10.63 9.62 -1.38
C THR A 56 -10.73 9.82 -2.90
N ASP A 57 -11.57 10.75 -3.36
CA ASP A 57 -11.69 11.06 -4.79
C ASP A 57 -10.34 11.52 -5.39
N PRO A 58 -9.73 10.78 -6.33
CA PRO A 58 -8.44 11.14 -6.94
C PRO A 58 -8.48 12.46 -7.72
N GLN A 59 -9.66 12.92 -8.16
CA GLN A 59 -9.79 14.19 -8.90
C GLN A 59 -9.59 15.41 -7.99
N THR A 60 -9.83 15.27 -6.69
CA THR A 60 -9.79 16.39 -5.73
C THR A 60 -8.76 16.18 -4.62
N ALA A 61 -8.32 14.94 -4.41
CA ALA A 61 -7.32 14.60 -3.42
C ALA A 61 -5.90 14.77 -3.96
N ARG A 62 -5.02 15.29 -3.10
CA ARG A 62 -3.59 15.38 -3.41
C ARG A 62 -2.96 13.98 -3.54
N PRO A 63 -2.21 13.68 -4.60
CA PRO A 63 -1.49 12.41 -4.73
C PRO A 63 -0.21 12.40 -3.88
N VAL A 64 0.17 11.20 -3.44
CA VAL A 64 1.41 10.93 -2.71
C VAL A 64 2.07 9.67 -3.24
N ASP A 65 3.39 9.67 -3.27
CA ASP A 65 4.19 8.50 -3.60
C ASP A 65 4.36 7.61 -2.38
N VAL A 66 4.09 6.33 -2.58
CA VAL A 66 4.36 5.27 -1.62
C VAL A 66 5.16 4.16 -2.27
N ARG A 67 6.08 3.56 -1.51
CA ARG A 67 6.73 2.31 -1.88
C ARG A 67 6.06 1.16 -1.15
N ILE A 68 5.68 0.12 -1.88
CA ILE A 68 5.21 -1.15 -1.32
C ILE A 68 6.29 -2.18 -1.55
N ASP A 69 6.73 -2.82 -0.47
CA ASP A 69 7.73 -3.88 -0.50
C ASP A 69 7.11 -5.19 0.02
N VAL A 70 7.44 -6.31 -0.63
CA VAL A 70 7.12 -7.68 -0.21
C VAL A 70 8.44 -8.32 0.21
N VAL A 71 8.61 -8.53 1.51
CA VAL A 71 9.88 -8.97 2.10
C VAL A 71 9.70 -10.27 2.88
N GLU A 72 10.77 -11.03 3.09
CA GLU A 72 10.73 -12.21 3.97
C GLU A 72 10.19 -11.82 5.35
N ALA A 73 9.36 -12.68 5.93
CA ALA A 73 8.72 -12.40 7.22
C ALA A 73 9.78 -12.12 8.31
N GLY A 74 9.64 -10.99 9.01
CA GLY A 74 10.56 -10.58 10.08
C GLY A 74 11.87 -9.94 9.59
N ALA A 75 12.01 -9.66 8.29
CA ALA A 75 13.16 -8.92 7.77
C ALA A 75 13.29 -7.53 8.44
N ALA A 76 14.54 -7.12 8.69
CA ALA A 76 14.83 -5.81 9.28
C ALA A 76 14.39 -4.67 8.34
N ARG A 77 13.69 -3.67 8.88
CA ARG A 77 13.25 -2.49 8.14
C ARG A 77 14.29 -1.39 8.27
N ALA A 78 14.80 -0.91 7.14
CA ALA A 78 15.80 0.15 7.12
C ALA A 78 15.19 1.54 7.37
N ASP A 79 13.95 1.79 6.94
CA ASP A 79 13.30 3.09 7.06
C ASP A 79 12.27 3.10 8.21
N PRO A 80 12.39 4.00 9.21
CA PRO A 80 11.43 4.10 10.31
C PRO A 80 10.02 4.55 9.87
N ARG A 81 9.87 5.09 8.66
CA ARG A 81 8.58 5.42 8.05
C ARG A 81 7.88 4.19 7.47
N THR A 82 8.58 3.07 7.34
CA THR A 82 7.98 1.81 6.87
C THR A 82 6.98 1.26 7.90
N ARG A 83 5.77 0.97 7.43
CA ARG A 83 4.67 0.40 8.22
C ARG A 83 4.36 -1.01 7.74
N MET A 84 4.05 -1.89 8.69
CA MET A 84 3.46 -3.20 8.37
C MET A 84 2.07 -2.99 7.80
N ILE A 85 1.77 -3.57 6.63
CA ILE A 85 0.43 -3.61 6.05
C ILE A 85 -0.26 -4.93 6.41
N GLY A 86 0.46 -6.05 6.23
CA GLY A 86 -0.03 -7.38 6.56
C GLY A 86 0.95 -8.46 6.14
N THR A 87 0.51 -9.71 6.20
CA THR A 87 1.31 -10.87 5.78
C THR A 87 0.58 -11.61 4.67
N VAL A 88 1.34 -12.20 3.76
CA VAL A 88 0.83 -13.04 2.69
C VAL A 88 1.58 -14.37 2.67
N THR A 89 0.94 -15.42 2.19
CA THR A 89 1.59 -16.71 1.94
C THR A 89 1.70 -16.91 0.44
N ARG A 90 2.92 -16.99 -0.07
CA ARG A 90 3.25 -17.25 -1.48
C ARG A 90 4.04 -18.55 -1.55
N ASP A 91 3.56 -19.52 -2.32
CA ASP A 91 4.21 -20.82 -2.50
C ASP A 91 4.54 -21.52 -1.16
N GLY A 92 3.65 -21.38 -0.16
CA GLY A 92 3.82 -21.95 1.19
C GLY A 92 4.81 -21.19 2.10
N ARG A 93 5.40 -20.09 1.62
CA ARG A 93 6.30 -19.22 2.39
C ARG A 93 5.60 -17.93 2.80
N GLN A 94 5.87 -17.47 4.01
CA GLN A 94 5.29 -16.22 4.53
C GLN A 94 6.16 -15.02 4.19
N PHE A 95 5.50 -13.96 3.76
CA PHE A 95 6.11 -12.67 3.46
C PHE A 95 5.36 -11.55 4.18
N ASP A 96 6.10 -10.54 4.61
CA ASP A 96 5.55 -9.29 5.12
C ASP A 96 5.32 -8.34 3.95
N VAL A 97 4.14 -7.75 3.88
CA VAL A 97 3.85 -6.63 2.99
C VAL A 97 3.98 -5.35 3.80
N VAL A 98 4.87 -4.47 3.37
CA VAL A 98 5.18 -3.23 4.08
C VAL A 98 5.06 -2.04 3.14
N GLY A 99 4.68 -0.89 3.70
CA GLY A 99 4.51 0.35 2.94
C GLY A 99 5.34 1.49 3.52
N THR A 100 5.93 2.30 2.66
CA THR A 100 6.76 3.47 3.03
C THR A 100 6.24 4.70 2.30
N TYR A 101 5.88 5.74 3.04
CA TYR A 101 5.55 7.05 2.46
C TYR A 101 6.82 7.73 1.97
N LEU A 102 6.87 8.07 0.68
CA LEU A 102 8.02 8.70 0.03
C LEU A 102 7.88 10.22 -0.06
N GLY A 103 6.65 10.72 -0.12
CA GLY A 103 6.42 12.14 -0.26
C GLY A 103 5.18 12.45 -1.06
N VAL A 104 5.08 13.72 -1.41
CA VAL A 104 4.08 14.24 -2.33
C VAL A 104 4.62 14.08 -3.73
N VAL A 105 3.77 13.74 -4.69
CA VAL A 105 4.21 13.67 -6.09
C VAL A 105 4.77 15.04 -6.45
N ALA A 106 6.04 15.07 -6.83
CA ALA A 106 6.65 16.29 -7.33
C ALA A 106 6.13 16.46 -8.76
N ASP A 107 5.34 17.49 -9.01
CA ASP A 107 5.14 17.99 -10.37
C ASP A 107 6.52 18.47 -10.85
N GLU A 108 7.25 17.61 -11.56
CA GLU A 108 8.42 18.06 -12.32
C GLU A 108 7.90 18.95 -13.44
N ASN A 109 8.00 20.26 -13.22
CA ASN A 109 7.69 21.31 -14.19
C ASN A 109 8.97 21.83 -14.86
#